data_AF-A0A961XXQ8-F1
#
_entry.id   AF-A0A961XXQ8-F1
#
_cell.length_a   1.000
_cell.length_b   1.000
_cell.length_c   1.000
_cell.angle_alpha   90.00
_cell.angle_beta   90.00
_cell.angle_gamma   90.00
#
_symmetry.space_group_name_H-M   'P 1'
#
loop_
_entity.id
_entity.type
_entity.pdbx_description
1 polymer ?
#
loop_
_entity_poly.entity_id
_entity_poly.type
_entity_poly.pdbx_seq_one_letter_code
_entity_poly.pdbx_strand_id
1 'polypeptide(L)'
;MLFWIVAALLTLAASLTVLVPLSRVRAPGARNFDNDLEVYRDQLAEVDRDIQRNLISTSEADQAKAEISRRMLRLGGGAGSTRPSSRGIASLVGGAAVLAIPLLSWGTYVVIGSPDIPSQPLQERLSKLPSESTPDELVARAESALRQNPDDGRGWDVLAPIYQRLGRANEAVFAYRNAIRLLGASAERETGLGVALSDVAGGTMSADAHAAFERALALDPQFAKAHFFLNVAAAQEGRFEEAITGWSRMVKDLPEDSEWRQAAAQAIDIARQRQVSAANAPGPTETDVAAAKDM
;
A
#
# COMPACT_ATOMS: atom_id res chain seq x y z
N MET A 1 -0.15 27.13 -7.64
CA MET A 1 1.11 27.70 -8.19
C MET A 1 2.32 27.43 -7.32
N LEU A 2 2.27 27.69 -5.99
CA LEU A 2 3.40 27.43 -5.09
C LEU A 2 3.91 25.97 -5.13
N PHE A 3 3.01 24.99 -5.12
CA PHE A 3 3.37 23.56 -5.19
C PHE A 3 4.24 23.22 -6.41
N TRP A 4 3.83 23.65 -7.61
CA TRP A 4 4.56 23.38 -8.86
C TRP A 4 5.97 23.99 -8.85
N ILE A 5 6.13 25.18 -8.27
CA ILE A 5 7.44 25.84 -8.12
C ILE A 5 8.34 25.03 -7.20
N VAL A 6 7.83 24.60 -6.03
CA VAL A 6 8.58 23.80 -5.07
C VAL A 6 8.98 22.45 -5.67
N ALA A 7 8.06 21.77 -6.36
CA ALA A 7 8.33 20.50 -7.02
C ALA A 7 9.44 20.64 -8.09
N ALA A 8 9.36 21.67 -8.95
CA ALA A 8 10.37 21.93 -9.97
C ALA A 8 11.76 22.20 -9.38
N LEU A 9 11.84 22.98 -8.29
CA LEU A 9 13.10 23.27 -7.59
C LEU A 9 13.71 22.00 -6.97
N LEU A 10 12.89 21.15 -6.34
CA LEU A 10 13.34 19.89 -5.75
C LEU A 10 13.86 18.92 -6.82
N THR A 11 13.14 18.79 -7.94
CA THR A 11 13.58 17.95 -9.06
C THR A 11 14.90 18.45 -9.65
N LEU A 12 15.05 19.77 -9.84
CA LEU A 12 16.29 20.37 -10.33
C LEU A 12 17.47 20.12 -9.38
N ALA A 13 17.27 20.30 -8.07
CA ALA A 13 18.29 20.04 -7.06
C ALA A 13 18.71 18.56 -7.04
N ALA A 14 17.76 17.64 -7.14
CA ALA A 14 18.04 16.20 -7.22
C ALA A 14 18.85 15.84 -8.49
N SER A 15 18.46 16.36 -9.66
CA SER A 15 19.20 16.13 -10.91
C SER A 15 20.63 16.69 -10.84
N LEU A 16 20.83 17.90 -10.31
CA LEU A 16 22.15 18.51 -10.14
C LEU A 16 23.08 17.71 -9.24
N THR A 17 22.54 17.13 -8.16
CA THR A 17 23.31 16.30 -7.21
C THR A 17 23.94 15.09 -7.91
N VAL A 18 23.28 14.55 -8.94
CA VAL A 18 23.80 13.43 -9.74
C VAL A 18 24.69 13.91 -10.89
N LEU A 19 24.35 15.03 -11.54
CA LEU A 19 25.07 15.51 -12.74
C LEU A 19 26.45 16.12 -12.44
N VAL A 20 26.59 16.80 -11.30
CA VAL A 20 27.85 17.46 -10.88
C VAL A 20 29.00 16.46 -10.69
N PRO A 21 28.86 15.35 -9.94
CA PRO A 21 29.95 14.37 -9.81
C PRO A 21 30.25 13.64 -11.13
N LEU A 22 29.25 13.38 -11.97
CA LEU A 22 29.44 12.72 -13.28
C LEU A 22 30.26 13.56 -14.26
N SER A 23 30.17 14.89 -14.19
CA SER A 23 30.91 15.82 -15.06
C SER A 23 32.33 16.14 -14.56
N ARG A 24 32.64 15.89 -13.29
CA ARG A 24 33.93 16.27 -12.66
C ARG A 24 34.98 15.16 -12.63
N VAL A 25 34.71 13.97 -13.18
CA VAL A 25 35.71 12.88 -13.24
C VAL A 25 36.77 13.22 -14.30
N ARG A 26 37.83 13.91 -13.88
CA ARG A 26 38.99 14.28 -14.71
C ARG A 26 39.76 13.01 -15.09
N ALA A 27 40.18 12.90 -16.36
CA ALA A 27 40.90 11.73 -16.85
C ALA A 27 42.17 11.46 -16.01
N PRO A 28 42.32 10.27 -15.39
CA PRO A 28 43.47 9.95 -14.53
C PRO A 28 44.82 10.03 -15.24
N GLY A 29 44.84 9.87 -16.57
CA GLY A 29 46.08 9.77 -17.35
C GLY A 29 46.86 11.07 -17.50
N ALA A 30 46.21 12.24 -17.46
CA ALA A 30 46.89 13.51 -17.72
C ALA A 30 47.83 13.92 -16.57
N ARG A 31 47.46 13.65 -15.31
CA ARG A 31 48.31 13.97 -14.15
C ARG A 31 49.49 13.03 -13.99
N ASN A 32 49.35 11.75 -14.36
CA ASN A 32 50.44 10.79 -14.24
C ASN A 32 51.54 11.06 -15.27
N PHE A 33 51.17 11.44 -16.50
CA PHE A 33 52.15 11.77 -17.53
C PHE A 33 53.02 12.98 -17.17
N ASP A 34 52.40 14.07 -16.69
CA ASP A 34 53.14 15.27 -16.29
C ASP A 34 54.07 14.99 -15.10
N ASN A 35 53.59 14.27 -14.08
CA ASN A 35 54.40 13.89 -12.92
C ASN A 35 55.56 12.94 -13.31
N ASP A 36 55.31 11.93 -14.14
CA ASP A 36 56.34 10.98 -14.57
C ASP A 36 57.41 11.68 -15.42
N LEU A 37 57.01 12.64 -16.26
CA LEU A 37 57.94 13.46 -17.06
C LEU A 37 58.86 14.32 -16.18
N GLU A 38 58.33 14.92 -15.10
CA GLU A 38 59.13 15.67 -14.13
C GLU A 38 60.17 14.77 -13.44
N VAL A 39 59.79 13.55 -13.05
CA VAL A 39 60.72 12.59 -12.44
C VAL A 39 61.86 12.20 -13.39
N TYR A 40 61.56 11.94 -14.68
CA TYR A 40 62.62 11.61 -15.65
C TYR A 40 63.56 12.77 -15.95
N ARG A 41 63.06 14.01 -15.89
CA ARG A 41 63.91 15.22 -16.03
C ARG A 41 64.89 15.33 -14.87
N ASP A 42 64.44 15.06 -13.64
CA ASP A 42 65.30 15.11 -12.47
C ASP A 42 66.34 13.97 -12.50
N GLN A 43 65.96 12.78 -12.96
CA GLN A 43 66.90 11.65 -13.16
C GLN A 43 68.02 11.98 -14.15
N LEU A 44 67.72 12.68 -15.26
CA LEU A 44 68.77 13.13 -16.19
C LEU A 44 69.73 14.12 -15.53
N ALA A 45 69.19 15.05 -14.74
CA ALA A 45 70.00 16.02 -14.02
C ALA A 45 70.87 15.39 -12.92
N GLU A 46 70.43 14.30 -12.29
CA GLU A 46 71.26 13.55 -11.34
C GLU A 46 72.43 12.85 -12.03
N VAL A 47 72.18 12.21 -13.19
CA VAL A 47 73.27 11.59 -13.98
C VAL A 47 74.31 12.64 -14.40
N ASP A 48 73.89 13.86 -14.75
CA ASP A 48 74.81 14.97 -15.03
C ASP A 48 75.69 15.33 -13.82
N ARG A 49 75.10 15.36 -12.62
CA ARG A 49 75.84 15.63 -11.37
C ARG A 49 76.84 14.52 -11.04
N ASP A 50 76.50 13.26 -11.31
CA ASP A 50 77.36 12.12 -11.01
C ASP A 50 78.59 12.05 -11.91
N ILE A 51 78.48 12.47 -13.19
CA ILE A 51 79.63 12.67 -14.08
C ILE A 51 80.55 13.76 -13.52
N GLN A 52 79.99 14.90 -13.11
CA GLN A 52 80.78 16.03 -12.58
C GLN A 52 81.53 15.65 -11.30
N ARG A 53 80.98 14.71 -10.52
CA ARG A 53 81.59 14.17 -9.31
C ARG A 53 82.56 13.01 -9.57
N ASN A 54 82.78 12.63 -10.83
CA ASN A 54 83.57 11.47 -11.26
C ASN A 54 83.14 10.14 -10.60
N LEU A 55 81.84 9.99 -10.30
CA LEU A 55 81.29 8.77 -9.68
C LEU A 55 80.99 7.67 -10.70
N ILE A 56 80.79 8.03 -11.96
CA ILE A 56 80.49 7.13 -13.08
C ILE A 56 81.35 7.49 -14.30
N SER A 57 81.63 6.53 -15.16
CA SER A 57 82.36 6.79 -16.41
C SER A 57 81.49 7.48 -17.46
N THR A 58 82.09 8.26 -18.36
CA THR A 58 81.36 8.96 -19.44
C THR A 58 80.54 8.00 -20.31
N SER A 59 81.08 6.81 -20.60
CA SER A 59 80.38 5.79 -21.39
C SER A 59 79.16 5.20 -20.69
N GLU A 60 79.22 5.00 -19.38
CA GLU A 60 78.08 4.50 -18.58
C GLU A 60 76.99 5.57 -18.48
N ALA A 61 77.40 6.84 -18.32
CA ALA A 61 76.46 7.95 -18.22
C ALA A 61 75.70 8.19 -19.54
N ASP A 62 76.38 8.07 -20.69
CA ASP A 62 75.76 8.19 -22.01
C ASP A 62 74.72 7.06 -22.24
N GLN A 63 75.01 5.85 -21.78
CA GLN A 63 74.07 4.73 -21.82
C GLN A 63 72.83 4.98 -20.94
N ALA A 64 73.04 5.45 -19.71
CA ALA A 64 71.95 5.77 -18.79
C ALA A 64 71.03 6.88 -19.34
N LYS A 65 71.61 7.96 -19.89
CA LYS A 65 70.86 9.05 -20.52
C LYS A 65 70.06 8.58 -21.73
N ALA A 66 70.64 7.71 -22.56
CA ALA A 66 69.96 7.15 -23.73
C ALA A 66 68.77 6.28 -23.33
N GLU A 67 68.90 5.48 -22.27
CA GLU A 67 67.81 4.65 -21.77
C GLU A 67 66.69 5.49 -21.14
N ILE A 68 67.02 6.49 -20.32
CA ILE A 68 66.03 7.42 -19.73
C ILE A 68 65.28 8.17 -20.82
N SER A 69 66.00 8.70 -21.82
CA SER A 69 65.39 9.38 -22.97
C SER A 69 64.47 8.45 -23.77
N ARG A 70 64.85 7.17 -23.94
CA ARG A 70 64.01 6.16 -24.61
C ARG A 70 62.75 5.84 -23.80
N ARG A 71 62.83 5.80 -22.47
CA ARG A 71 61.67 5.63 -21.58
C ARG A 71 60.74 6.84 -21.64
N MET A 72 61.30 8.06 -21.62
CA MET A 72 60.56 9.30 -21.77
C MET A 72 59.83 9.38 -23.13
N LEU A 73 60.48 8.98 -24.22
CA LEU A 73 59.87 8.92 -25.55
C LEU A 73 58.77 7.85 -25.65
N ARG A 74 58.88 6.72 -24.95
CA ARG A 74 57.82 5.70 -24.89
C ARG A 74 56.57 6.18 -24.16
N LEU A 75 56.73 6.99 -23.11
CA LEU A 75 55.62 7.69 -22.47
C LEU A 75 54.94 8.67 -23.43
N GLY A 76 55.74 9.47 -24.16
CA GLY A 76 55.21 10.42 -25.15
C GLY A 76 54.56 9.77 -26.37
N GLY A 77 55.11 8.65 -26.85
CA GLY A 77 54.62 7.91 -28.02
C GLY A 77 53.33 7.12 -27.79
N GLY A 78 52.96 6.85 -26.54
CA GLY A 78 51.69 6.22 -26.17
C GLY A 78 50.47 7.15 -26.27
N ALA A 79 50.67 8.46 -26.43
CA ALA A 79 49.60 9.46 -26.49
C ALA A 79 48.82 9.45 -27.82
N GLY A 80 49.24 8.65 -28.80
CA GLY A 80 48.67 8.61 -30.15
C GLY A 80 47.60 7.54 -30.43
N SER A 81 47.08 6.81 -29.43
CA SER A 81 45.93 5.92 -29.65
C SER A 81 44.62 6.59 -29.25
N THR A 82 43.99 7.31 -30.18
CA THR A 82 42.62 7.81 -30.06
C THR A 82 41.63 6.65 -30.14
N ARG A 83 41.53 5.84 -29.09
CA ARG A 83 40.28 5.12 -28.83
C ARG A 83 39.31 6.14 -28.22
N PRO A 84 38.13 6.39 -28.82
CA PRO A 84 37.15 7.28 -28.22
C PRO A 84 36.86 6.76 -26.81
N SER A 85 37.07 7.60 -25.80
CA SER A 85 36.88 7.17 -24.42
C SER A 85 35.41 6.80 -24.23
N SER A 86 35.12 5.51 -24.03
CA SER A 86 33.76 5.03 -23.73
C SER A 86 33.15 5.72 -22.50
N ARG A 87 34.01 6.31 -21.64
CA ARG A 87 33.63 7.17 -20.51
C ARG A 87 32.92 8.46 -20.89
N GLY A 88 33.31 9.13 -21.98
CA GLY A 88 32.64 10.37 -22.42
C GLY A 88 31.22 10.12 -22.94
N ILE A 89 31.02 8.97 -23.60
CA ILE A 89 29.70 8.54 -24.06
C ILE A 89 28.86 8.10 -22.84
N ALA A 90 29.44 7.37 -21.89
CA ALA A 90 28.73 6.93 -20.68
C ALA A 90 28.26 8.10 -19.79
N SER A 91 29.04 9.17 -19.64
CA SER A 91 28.63 10.35 -18.87
C SER A 91 27.54 11.17 -19.56
N LEU A 92 27.58 11.26 -20.91
CA LEU A 92 26.50 11.86 -21.70
C LEU A 92 25.20 11.05 -21.61
N VAL A 93 25.29 9.72 -21.72
CA VAL A 93 24.13 8.82 -21.58
C VAL A 93 23.56 8.89 -20.16
N GLY A 94 24.42 8.92 -19.14
CA GLY A 94 23.99 9.08 -17.74
C GLY A 94 23.30 10.42 -17.49
N GLY A 95 23.85 11.53 -18.00
CA GLY A 95 23.22 12.85 -17.91
C GLY A 95 21.89 12.92 -18.64
N ALA A 96 21.82 12.35 -19.85
CA ALA A 96 20.58 12.27 -20.62
C ALA A 96 19.52 11.43 -19.90
N ALA A 97 19.90 10.31 -19.28
CA ALA A 97 18.97 9.47 -18.50
C ALA A 97 18.41 10.20 -17.27
N VAL A 98 19.24 10.96 -16.54
CA VAL A 98 18.81 11.73 -15.36
C VAL A 98 17.81 12.83 -15.73
N LEU A 99 17.96 13.46 -16.89
CA LEU A 99 17.04 14.49 -17.38
C LEU A 99 15.80 13.90 -18.05
N ALA A 100 15.92 12.71 -18.66
CA ALA A 100 14.81 12.03 -19.30
C ALA A 100 13.73 11.64 -18.30
N ILE A 101 14.08 11.22 -17.09
CA ILE A 101 13.10 10.76 -16.08
C ILE A 101 12.09 11.87 -15.70
N PRO A 102 12.49 13.08 -15.28
CA PRO A 102 11.55 14.18 -15.03
C PRO A 102 10.72 14.57 -16.24
N LEU A 103 11.33 14.62 -17.43
CA LEU A 103 10.63 15.01 -18.65
C LEU A 103 9.59 13.99 -19.07
N LEU A 104 9.92 12.70 -19.00
CA LEU A 104 8.98 11.62 -19.26
C LEU A 104 7.84 11.65 -18.24
N SER A 105 8.16 11.81 -16.96
CA SER A 105 7.17 11.87 -15.88
C SER A 105 6.23 13.06 -16.02
N TRP A 106 6.75 14.22 -16.43
CA TRP A 106 5.92 15.39 -16.75
C TRP A 106 5.03 15.11 -17.95
N GLY A 107 5.60 14.57 -19.04
CA GLY A 107 4.86 14.26 -20.26
C GLY A 107 3.73 13.26 -20.03
N THR A 108 3.99 12.16 -19.30
CA THR A 108 2.94 11.20 -18.97
C THR A 108 1.88 11.78 -18.06
N TYR A 109 2.24 12.63 -17.10
CA TYR A 109 1.26 13.33 -16.26
C TYR A 109 0.36 14.28 -17.06
N VAL A 110 0.89 14.98 -18.07
CA VAL A 110 0.06 15.86 -18.93
C VAL A 110 -0.91 15.06 -19.81
N VAL A 111 -0.53 13.86 -20.25
CA VAL A 111 -1.37 13.02 -21.13
C VAL A 111 -2.44 12.25 -20.35
N ILE A 112 -2.08 11.69 -19.20
CA ILE A 112 -2.96 10.79 -18.42
C ILE A 112 -3.59 11.51 -17.22
N GLY A 113 -2.88 12.47 -16.65
CA GLY A 113 -3.32 13.21 -15.48
C GLY A 113 -4.27 14.34 -15.82
N SER A 114 -4.64 15.10 -14.79
CA SER A 114 -5.57 16.21 -14.91
C SER A 114 -4.94 17.46 -14.30
N PRO A 115 -4.01 18.11 -15.02
CA PRO A 115 -3.24 19.25 -14.50
C PRO A 115 -4.13 20.46 -14.16
N ASP A 116 -5.29 20.55 -14.79
CA ASP A 116 -6.24 21.66 -14.62
C ASP A 116 -7.15 21.49 -13.40
N ILE A 117 -7.11 20.35 -12.71
CA ILE A 117 -7.91 20.14 -11.50
C ILE A 117 -7.20 20.82 -10.32
N PRO A 118 -7.82 21.84 -9.70
CA PRO A 118 -7.25 22.46 -8.51
C PRO A 118 -7.22 21.45 -7.36
N SER A 119 -6.17 21.55 -6.54
CA SER A 119 -6.10 20.79 -5.29
C SER A 119 -7.28 21.14 -4.38
N GLN A 120 -8.16 20.17 -4.10
CA GLN A 120 -9.31 20.35 -3.20
C GLN A 120 -9.02 19.74 -1.81
N PRO A 121 -8.64 20.53 -0.80
CA PRO A 121 -8.47 20.04 0.56
C PRO A 121 -9.79 19.46 1.11
N LEU A 122 -9.69 18.47 2.00
CA LEU A 122 -10.86 17.77 2.55
C LEU A 122 -11.89 18.74 3.15
N GLN A 123 -11.43 19.82 3.80
CA GLN A 123 -12.29 20.82 4.42
C GLN A 123 -13.24 21.51 3.42
N GLU A 124 -12.78 21.81 2.21
CA GLU A 124 -13.61 22.45 1.17
C GLU A 124 -14.66 21.50 0.58
N ARG A 125 -14.34 20.20 0.49
CA ARG A 125 -15.33 19.17 0.13
C ARG A 125 -16.40 19.02 1.20
N LEU A 126 -15.99 19.09 2.46
CA LEU A 126 -16.91 19.05 3.61
C LEU A 126 -17.78 20.32 3.75
N SER A 127 -17.53 21.40 3.00
CA SER A 127 -18.38 22.61 2.99
C SER A 127 -19.47 22.63 1.89
N LYS A 128 -19.48 21.68 0.95
CA LYS A 128 -20.53 21.60 -0.08
C LYS A 128 -21.91 21.32 0.52
N LEU A 129 -22.97 21.81 -0.13
CA LEU A 129 -24.35 21.50 0.27
C LEU A 129 -24.55 19.97 0.31
N PRO A 130 -25.23 19.41 1.34
CA PRO A 130 -25.44 17.96 1.45
C PRO A 130 -26.08 17.33 0.20
N SER A 131 -26.88 18.09 -0.54
CA SER A 131 -27.53 17.69 -1.79
C SER A 131 -26.58 17.50 -2.97
N GLU A 132 -25.37 18.05 -2.90
CA GLU A 132 -24.34 17.94 -3.94
C GLU A 132 -23.16 17.04 -3.52
N SER A 133 -23.22 16.49 -2.30
CA SER A 133 -22.19 15.64 -1.74
C SER A 133 -22.40 14.18 -2.12
N THR A 134 -21.30 13.47 -2.37
CA THR A 134 -21.37 12.01 -2.54
C THR A 134 -21.69 11.34 -1.20
N PRO A 135 -22.23 10.10 -1.20
CA PRO A 135 -22.48 9.36 0.04
C PRO A 135 -21.24 9.27 0.95
N ASP A 136 -20.05 9.07 0.38
CA ASP A 136 -18.79 9.00 1.13
C ASP A 136 -18.41 10.35 1.76
N GLU A 137 -18.64 11.46 1.06
CA GLU A 137 -18.41 12.81 1.60
C GLU A 137 -19.36 13.11 2.77
N LEU A 138 -20.61 12.64 2.70
CA LEU A 138 -21.58 12.77 3.79
C LEU A 138 -21.19 11.94 5.01
N VAL A 139 -20.71 10.71 4.82
CA VAL A 139 -20.18 9.88 5.91
C VAL A 139 -18.97 10.54 6.56
N ALA A 140 -18.01 11.03 5.77
CA ALA A 140 -16.84 11.73 6.29
C ALA A 140 -17.21 13.00 7.07
N ARG A 141 -18.26 13.72 6.64
CA ARG A 141 -18.79 14.88 7.36
C ARG A 141 -19.41 14.47 8.69
N ALA A 142 -20.25 13.44 8.71
CA ALA A 142 -20.87 12.91 9.92
C ALA A 142 -19.82 12.38 10.91
N GLU A 143 -18.81 11.67 10.44
CA GLU A 143 -17.66 11.25 11.23
C GLU A 143 -16.90 12.42 11.85
N SER A 144 -16.67 13.49 11.07
CA SER A 144 -16.01 14.69 11.56
C SER A 144 -16.82 15.40 12.64
N ALA A 145 -18.15 15.47 12.47
CA ALA A 145 -19.04 16.01 13.47
C ALA A 145 -19.02 15.17 14.76
N LEU A 146 -19.03 13.84 14.67
CA LEU A 146 -18.95 12.96 15.84
C LEU A 146 -17.59 12.97 16.53
N ARG A 147 -16.49 13.25 15.81
CA ARG A 147 -15.20 13.49 16.45
C ARG A 147 -15.21 14.76 17.31
N GLN A 148 -15.96 15.77 16.91
CA GLN A 148 -16.10 17.03 17.65
C GLN A 148 -17.14 16.92 18.78
N ASN A 149 -18.18 16.11 18.58
CA ASN A 149 -19.23 15.84 19.54
C ASN A 149 -19.50 14.33 19.67
N PRO A 150 -18.68 13.59 20.43
CA PRO A 150 -18.78 12.13 20.54
C PRO A 150 -20.02 11.64 21.29
N ASP A 151 -20.73 12.53 21.99
CA ASP A 151 -21.96 12.20 22.72
C ASP A 151 -23.24 12.43 21.90
N ASP A 152 -23.14 12.73 20.60
CA ASP A 152 -24.30 12.74 19.71
C ASP A 152 -24.75 11.31 19.38
N GLY A 153 -25.60 10.76 20.26
CA GLY A 153 -26.17 9.43 20.09
C GLY A 153 -26.94 9.24 18.78
N ARG A 154 -27.59 10.29 18.26
CA ARG A 154 -28.35 10.21 17.00
C ARG A 154 -27.40 10.10 15.80
N GLY A 155 -26.26 10.79 15.84
CA GLY A 155 -25.23 10.66 14.82
C GLY A 155 -24.68 9.23 14.75
N TRP A 156 -24.43 8.60 15.90
CA TRP A 156 -24.03 7.18 15.96
C TRP A 156 -25.12 6.25 15.43
N ASP A 157 -26.38 6.49 15.78
CA ASP A 157 -27.54 5.69 15.37
C ASP A 157 -27.74 5.70 13.84
N VAL A 158 -27.48 6.85 13.20
CA VAL A 158 -27.55 7.00 11.74
C VAL A 158 -26.35 6.35 11.05
N LEU A 159 -25.14 6.52 11.58
CA LEU A 159 -23.93 5.99 10.95
C LEU A 159 -23.79 4.46 11.05
N ALA A 160 -24.28 3.85 12.13
CA ALA A 160 -24.13 2.41 12.34
C ALA A 160 -24.63 1.54 11.16
N PRO A 161 -25.87 1.69 10.65
CA PRO A 161 -26.34 0.94 9.48
C PRO A 161 -25.68 1.38 8.16
N ILE A 162 -25.06 2.56 8.10
CA ILE A 162 -24.30 3.01 6.93
C ILE A 162 -22.96 2.28 6.89
N TYR A 163 -22.23 2.24 8.01
CA TYR A 163 -20.97 1.48 8.09
C TYR A 163 -21.16 0.02 7.72
N GLN A 164 -22.25 -0.58 8.16
CA GLN A 164 -22.56 -1.96 7.82
C GLN A 164 -22.73 -2.16 6.30
N ARG A 165 -23.49 -1.30 5.63
CA ARG A 165 -23.66 -1.33 4.16
C ARG A 165 -22.35 -1.10 3.40
N LEU A 166 -21.41 -0.35 3.99
CA LEU A 166 -20.08 -0.12 3.45
C LEU A 166 -19.08 -1.25 3.76
N GLY A 167 -19.50 -2.31 4.45
CA GLY A 167 -18.61 -3.41 4.87
C GLY A 167 -17.63 -3.04 6.00
N ARG A 168 -17.85 -1.90 6.66
CA ARG A 168 -17.02 -1.39 7.77
C ARG A 168 -17.53 -1.95 9.10
N ALA A 169 -17.42 -3.26 9.26
CA ALA A 169 -18.08 -4.00 10.34
C ALA A 169 -17.63 -3.57 11.74
N ASN A 170 -16.33 -3.31 11.94
CA ASN A 170 -15.80 -2.85 13.22
C ASN A 170 -16.35 -1.48 13.61
N GLU A 171 -16.41 -0.54 12.66
CA GLU A 171 -17.01 0.78 12.88
C GLU A 171 -18.51 0.70 13.12
N ALA A 172 -19.22 -0.22 12.47
CA ALA A 172 -20.63 -0.48 12.74
C ALA A 172 -20.85 -0.97 14.19
N VAL A 173 -20.05 -1.92 14.68
CA VAL A 173 -20.10 -2.38 16.08
C VAL A 173 -19.86 -1.22 17.04
N PHE A 174 -18.84 -0.39 16.78
CA PHE A 174 -18.54 0.77 17.61
C PHE A 174 -19.70 1.78 17.63
N ALA A 175 -20.30 2.06 16.46
CA ALA A 175 -21.41 3.00 16.34
C ALA A 175 -22.68 2.49 17.03
N TYR A 176 -23.09 1.22 16.83
CA TYR A 176 -24.24 0.65 17.53
C TYR A 176 -24.05 0.65 19.05
N ARG A 177 -22.85 0.31 19.56
CA ARG A 177 -22.55 0.36 21.00
C ARG A 177 -22.68 1.77 21.57
N ASN A 178 -22.20 2.80 20.84
CA ASN A 178 -22.37 4.18 21.27
C ASN A 178 -23.82 4.65 21.21
N ALA A 179 -24.55 4.30 20.14
CA ALA A 179 -25.98 4.59 20.03
C ALA A 179 -26.77 3.96 21.18
N ILE A 180 -26.51 2.69 21.52
CA ILE A 180 -27.13 1.99 22.65
C ILE A 180 -26.77 2.67 23.98
N ARG A 181 -25.50 3.05 24.18
CA ARG A 181 -25.04 3.74 25.39
C ARG A 181 -25.73 5.09 25.60
N LEU A 182 -25.91 5.86 24.52
CA LEU A 182 -26.39 7.25 24.56
C LEU A 182 -27.91 7.39 24.45
N LEU A 183 -28.55 6.53 23.65
CA LEU A 183 -29.99 6.59 23.35
C LEU A 183 -30.77 5.42 23.96
N GLY A 184 -30.09 4.46 24.58
CA GLY A 184 -30.69 3.24 25.10
C GLY A 184 -30.78 2.11 24.07
N ALA A 185 -31.00 0.90 24.57
CA ALA A 185 -31.23 -0.28 23.74
C ALA A 185 -32.60 -0.22 23.05
N SER A 186 -32.65 -0.73 21.82
CA SER A 186 -33.87 -0.97 21.05
C SER A 186 -33.68 -2.27 20.26
N ALA A 187 -34.77 -2.89 19.83
CA ALA A 187 -34.69 -4.11 19.03
C ALA A 187 -33.88 -3.89 17.74
N GLU A 188 -34.03 -2.74 17.10
CA GLU A 188 -33.27 -2.34 15.91
C GLU A 188 -31.76 -2.23 16.19
N ARG A 189 -31.37 -1.52 17.27
CA ARG A 189 -29.95 -1.32 17.59
C ARG A 189 -29.27 -2.60 18.05
N GLU A 190 -29.93 -3.40 18.89
CA GLU A 190 -29.39 -4.67 19.37
C GLU A 190 -29.28 -5.68 18.22
N THR A 191 -30.28 -5.74 17.35
CA THR A 191 -30.20 -6.57 16.14
C THR A 191 -29.10 -6.08 15.20
N GLY A 192 -29.00 -4.77 14.97
CA GLY A 192 -27.93 -4.17 14.17
C GLY A 192 -26.54 -4.48 14.72
N LEU A 193 -26.37 -4.39 16.04
CA LEU A 193 -25.15 -4.80 16.73
C LEU A 193 -24.85 -6.29 16.51
N GLY A 194 -25.85 -7.15 16.64
CA GLY A 194 -25.72 -8.59 16.40
C GLY A 194 -25.22 -8.90 14.99
N VAL A 195 -25.83 -8.28 13.97
CA VAL A 195 -25.36 -8.50 12.58
C VAL A 195 -23.95 -7.96 12.38
N ALA A 196 -23.63 -6.77 12.88
CA ALA A 196 -22.29 -6.20 12.77
C ALA A 196 -21.22 -7.07 13.46
N LEU A 197 -21.55 -7.70 14.59
CA LEU A 197 -20.66 -8.66 15.27
C LEU A 197 -20.47 -9.94 14.46
N SER A 198 -21.52 -10.46 13.82
CA SER A 198 -21.39 -11.59 12.89
C SER A 198 -20.53 -11.22 11.68
N ASP A 199 -20.66 -10.00 11.14
CA ASP A 199 -19.84 -9.52 10.03
C ASP A 199 -18.35 -9.42 10.42
N VAL A 200 -18.04 -8.94 11.63
CA VAL A 200 -16.66 -8.95 12.18
C VAL A 200 -16.13 -10.38 12.31
N ALA A 201 -16.99 -11.34 12.64
CA ALA A 201 -16.66 -12.77 12.74
C ALA A 201 -16.66 -13.50 11.38
N GLY A 202 -16.64 -12.78 10.25
CA GLY A 202 -16.60 -13.38 8.91
C GLY A 202 -17.91 -14.06 8.50
N GLY A 203 -19.04 -13.61 9.06
CA GLY A 203 -20.37 -14.18 8.83
C GLY A 203 -20.74 -15.35 9.75
N THR A 204 -19.83 -15.76 10.65
CA THR A 204 -20.12 -16.77 11.67
C THR A 204 -20.87 -16.16 12.85
N MET A 205 -21.89 -16.86 13.34
CA MET A 205 -22.61 -16.47 14.54
C MET A 205 -21.72 -16.65 15.77
N SER A 206 -21.24 -15.54 16.34
CA SER A 206 -20.52 -15.53 17.61
C SER A 206 -21.50 -15.53 18.80
N ALA A 207 -21.01 -15.89 19.99
CA ALA A 207 -21.80 -15.82 21.22
C ALA A 207 -22.30 -14.40 21.51
N ASP A 208 -21.47 -13.38 21.26
CA ASP A 208 -21.84 -11.97 21.45
C ASP A 208 -22.92 -11.53 20.47
N ALA A 209 -22.85 -11.98 19.21
CA ALA A 209 -23.86 -11.72 18.20
C ALA A 209 -25.20 -12.37 18.57
N HIS A 210 -25.16 -13.66 18.96
CA HIS A 210 -26.33 -14.39 19.43
C HIS A 210 -27.00 -13.69 20.63
N ALA A 211 -26.20 -13.30 21.63
CA ALA A 211 -26.69 -12.58 22.80
C ALA A 211 -27.33 -11.23 22.45
N ALA A 212 -26.85 -10.55 21.40
CA ALA A 212 -27.46 -9.30 20.92
C ALA A 212 -28.84 -9.52 20.31
N PHE A 213 -29.03 -10.59 19.53
CA PHE A 213 -30.36 -10.94 19.00
C PHE A 213 -31.34 -11.35 20.11
N GLU A 214 -30.88 -12.09 21.12
CA GLU A 214 -31.69 -12.40 22.31
C GLU A 214 -32.11 -11.13 23.07
N ARG A 215 -31.19 -10.18 23.27
CA ARG A 215 -31.54 -8.87 23.85
C ARG A 215 -32.55 -8.10 22.99
N ALA A 216 -32.44 -8.17 21.67
CA ALA A 216 -33.41 -7.56 20.77
C ALA A 216 -34.81 -8.17 20.95
N LEU A 217 -34.91 -9.50 21.06
CA LEU A 217 -36.19 -10.19 21.28
C LEU A 217 -36.75 -10.02 22.69
N ALA A 218 -35.90 -9.78 23.68
CA ALA A 218 -36.34 -9.37 25.01
C ALA A 218 -37.00 -7.98 25.00
N LEU A 219 -36.62 -7.10 24.07
CA LEU A 219 -37.19 -5.77 23.89
C LEU A 219 -38.44 -5.80 23.00
N ASP A 220 -38.39 -6.54 21.89
CA ASP A 220 -39.53 -6.78 21.00
C ASP A 220 -39.57 -8.27 20.59
N PRO A 221 -40.43 -9.08 21.23
CA PRO A 221 -40.56 -10.49 20.94
C PRO A 221 -41.02 -10.82 19.50
N GLN A 222 -41.55 -9.85 18.76
CA GLN A 222 -42.03 -10.03 17.38
C GLN A 222 -41.05 -9.48 16.34
N PHE A 223 -39.87 -9.00 16.75
CA PHE A 223 -38.90 -8.40 15.84
C PHE A 223 -38.36 -9.42 14.83
N ALA A 224 -38.94 -9.41 13.62
CA ALA A 224 -38.72 -10.43 12.61
C ALA A 224 -37.24 -10.61 12.22
N LYS A 225 -36.49 -9.51 12.17
CA LYS A 225 -35.06 -9.55 11.82
C LYS A 225 -34.24 -10.33 12.85
N ALA A 226 -34.50 -10.17 14.15
CA ALA A 226 -33.77 -10.92 15.19
C ALA A 226 -34.10 -12.42 15.12
N HIS A 227 -35.38 -12.77 14.97
CA HIS A 227 -35.80 -14.17 14.73
C HIS A 227 -35.10 -14.79 13.51
N PHE A 228 -34.99 -14.03 12.41
CA PHE A 228 -34.29 -14.51 11.22
C PHE A 228 -32.84 -14.92 11.53
N PHE A 229 -32.09 -14.05 12.19
CA PHE A 229 -30.67 -14.30 12.47
C PHE A 229 -30.45 -15.39 13.53
N LEU A 230 -31.34 -15.56 14.51
CA LEU A 230 -31.26 -16.70 15.43
C LEU A 230 -31.48 -18.03 14.72
N ASN A 231 -32.37 -18.09 13.73
CA ASN A 231 -32.51 -19.28 12.89
C ASN A 231 -31.29 -19.51 11.99
N VAL A 232 -30.63 -18.43 11.52
CA VAL A 232 -29.31 -18.55 10.84
C VAL A 232 -28.29 -19.18 11.77
N ALA A 233 -28.25 -18.80 13.06
CA ALA A 233 -27.37 -19.42 14.05
C ALA A 233 -27.61 -20.93 14.16
N ALA A 234 -28.86 -21.34 14.34
CA ALA A 234 -29.23 -22.76 14.42
C ALA A 234 -28.79 -23.55 13.17
N ALA A 235 -28.95 -22.97 11.98
CA ALA A 235 -28.49 -23.59 10.73
C ALA A 235 -26.96 -23.69 10.64
N GLN A 236 -26.22 -22.69 11.12
CA GLN A 236 -24.75 -22.73 11.17
C GLN A 236 -24.23 -23.78 12.16
N GLU A 237 -24.99 -24.07 13.21
CA GLU A 237 -24.71 -25.13 14.17
C GLU A 237 -25.17 -26.53 13.69
N GLY A 238 -25.62 -26.64 12.43
CA GLY A 238 -26.07 -27.91 11.83
C GLY A 238 -27.49 -28.34 12.24
N ARG A 239 -28.19 -27.55 13.04
CA ARG A 239 -29.60 -27.79 13.42
C ARG A 239 -30.55 -27.31 12.32
N PHE A 240 -30.44 -27.91 11.13
CA PHE A 240 -31.20 -27.50 9.96
C PHE A 240 -32.72 -27.61 10.15
N GLU A 241 -33.21 -28.68 10.79
CA GLU A 241 -34.64 -28.87 11.04
C GLU A 241 -35.25 -27.78 11.94
N GLU A 242 -34.51 -27.37 12.98
CA GLU A 242 -34.92 -26.29 13.88
C GLU A 242 -35.00 -24.96 13.12
N ALA A 243 -33.95 -24.63 12.35
CA ALA A 243 -33.90 -23.41 11.54
C ALA A 243 -35.02 -23.37 10.49
N ILE A 244 -35.25 -24.47 9.77
CA ILE A 244 -36.33 -24.59 8.77
C ILE A 244 -37.70 -24.40 9.43
N THR A 245 -37.91 -24.98 10.61
CA THR A 245 -39.16 -24.83 11.37
C THR A 245 -39.37 -23.37 11.77
N GLY A 246 -38.34 -22.71 12.28
CA GLY A 246 -38.39 -21.29 12.67
C GLY A 246 -38.68 -20.36 11.49
N TRP A 247 -37.95 -20.50 10.38
CA TRP A 247 -38.23 -19.73 9.17
C TRP A 247 -39.60 -20.05 8.56
N SER A 248 -40.08 -21.31 8.64
CA SER A 248 -41.42 -21.66 8.14
C SER A 248 -42.52 -20.95 8.94
N ARG A 249 -42.33 -20.76 10.25
CA ARG A 249 -43.21 -19.93 11.08
C ARG A 249 -43.18 -18.47 10.61
N MET A 250 -42.00 -17.91 10.34
CA MET A 250 -41.89 -16.55 9.78
C MET A 250 -42.62 -16.42 8.43
N VAL A 251 -42.49 -17.40 7.54
CA VAL A 251 -43.18 -17.40 6.23
C VAL A 251 -44.70 -17.40 6.39
N LYS A 252 -45.20 -18.11 7.40
CA LYS A 252 -46.63 -18.20 7.71
C LYS A 252 -47.19 -16.93 8.35
N ASP A 253 -46.44 -16.36 9.28
CA ASP A 253 -46.95 -15.30 10.18
C ASP A 253 -46.71 -13.89 9.62
N LEU A 254 -45.70 -13.69 8.76
CA LEU A 254 -45.40 -12.38 8.17
C LEU A 254 -46.24 -12.08 6.91
N PRO A 255 -46.56 -10.80 6.65
CA PRO A 255 -47.22 -10.37 5.40
C PRO A 255 -46.45 -10.76 4.13
N GLU A 256 -47.15 -10.94 3.00
CA GLU A 256 -46.54 -11.35 1.73
C GLU A 256 -45.50 -10.37 1.17
N ASP A 257 -45.68 -9.07 1.44
CA ASP A 257 -44.78 -7.99 1.04
C ASP A 257 -43.59 -7.80 1.99
N SER A 258 -43.51 -8.55 3.09
CA SER A 258 -42.41 -8.47 4.04
C SER A 258 -41.11 -9.01 3.44
N GLU A 259 -40.05 -8.18 3.47
CA GLU A 259 -38.69 -8.57 3.09
C GLU A 259 -38.20 -9.78 3.91
N TRP A 260 -38.59 -9.89 5.17
CA TRP A 260 -38.19 -10.97 6.07
C TRP A 260 -38.91 -12.28 5.76
N ARG A 261 -40.12 -12.21 5.21
CA ARG A 261 -40.84 -13.40 4.71
C ARG A 261 -40.11 -13.99 3.51
N GLN A 262 -39.69 -13.15 2.57
CA GLN A 262 -38.93 -13.57 1.38
C GLN A 262 -37.56 -14.11 1.76
N ALA A 263 -36.85 -13.43 2.66
CA ALA A 263 -35.56 -13.88 3.18
C ALA A 263 -35.68 -15.25 3.87
N ALA A 264 -36.72 -15.45 4.70
CA ALA A 264 -36.99 -16.72 5.37
C ALA A 264 -37.26 -17.86 4.36
N ALA A 265 -38.05 -17.61 3.31
CA ALA A 265 -38.29 -18.60 2.26
C ALA A 265 -36.99 -19.02 1.55
N GLN A 266 -36.15 -18.06 1.17
CA GLN A 266 -34.85 -18.35 0.55
C GLN A 266 -33.92 -19.12 1.50
N ALA A 267 -33.90 -18.76 2.79
CA ALA A 267 -33.09 -19.43 3.79
C ALA A 267 -33.50 -20.90 4.01
N ILE A 268 -34.80 -21.21 3.95
CA ILE A 268 -35.31 -22.59 3.99
C ILE A 268 -34.73 -23.41 2.83
N ASP A 269 -34.76 -22.89 1.60
CA ASP A 269 -34.25 -23.61 0.43
C ASP A 269 -32.74 -23.87 0.55
N ILE A 270 -31.97 -22.86 0.99
CA ILE A 270 -30.52 -23.00 1.22
C ILE A 270 -30.24 -24.05 2.31
N ALA A 271 -31.00 -24.02 3.41
CA ALA A 271 -30.79 -24.97 4.51
C ALA A 271 -31.14 -26.40 4.11
N ARG A 272 -32.21 -26.62 3.34
CA ARG A 272 -32.54 -27.95 2.79
C ARG A 272 -31.45 -28.48 1.88
N GLN A 273 -30.91 -27.63 1.00
CA GLN A 273 -29.79 -28.02 0.13
C GLN A 273 -28.57 -28.42 0.96
N ARG A 274 -28.18 -27.61 1.95
CA ARG A 274 -27.07 -27.90 2.85
C ARG A 274 -27.29 -29.18 3.66
N GLN A 275 -28.51 -29.41 4.14
CA GLN A 275 -28.87 -30.61 4.87
C GLN A 275 -28.72 -31.87 4.00
N VAL A 276 -29.22 -31.85 2.76
CA VAL A 276 -29.07 -32.96 1.81
C VAL A 276 -27.59 -33.18 1.46
N SER A 277 -26.83 -32.11 1.22
CA SER A 277 -25.38 -32.21 0.98
C SER A 277 -24.62 -32.79 2.17
N ALA A 278 -24.97 -32.39 3.39
CA ALA A 278 -24.38 -32.92 4.62
C ALA A 278 -24.73 -34.41 4.83
N ALA A 279 -25.96 -34.81 4.51
CA ALA A 279 -26.39 -36.21 4.59
C ALA A 279 -25.70 -37.11 3.54
N ASN A 280 -25.34 -36.54 2.38
CA ASN A 280 -24.66 -37.24 1.29
C ASN A 280 -23.13 -37.13 1.35
N ALA A 281 -22.56 -36.45 2.35
CA ALA A 281 -21.12 -36.35 2.50
C ALA A 281 -20.52 -37.73 2.83
N PRO A 282 -19.43 -38.14 2.16
CA PRO A 282 -18.73 -39.37 2.51
C PRO A 282 -18.31 -39.32 3.98
N GLY A 283 -18.56 -40.40 4.73
CA GLY A 283 -18.07 -40.51 6.10
C GLY A 283 -16.53 -40.44 6.15
N PRO A 284 -15.95 -40.14 7.33
CA PRO A 284 -14.50 -40.08 7.48
C PRO A 284 -13.88 -41.40 7.05
N THR A 285 -12.85 -41.33 6.22
CA THR A 285 -12.14 -42.51 5.74
C THR A 285 -11.39 -43.17 6.89
N GLU A 286 -11.04 -44.46 6.77
CA GLU A 286 -10.24 -45.15 7.79
C GLU A 286 -8.91 -44.41 8.07
N THR A 287 -8.36 -43.74 7.06
CA THR A 287 -7.18 -42.87 7.20
C THR A 287 -7.45 -41.62 8.04
N ASP A 288 -8.62 -41.00 7.91
CA ASP A 288 -9.01 -39.83 8.72
C ASP A 288 -9.23 -40.23 10.19
N VAL A 289 -9.83 -41.41 10.42
CA VAL A 289 -10.07 -41.95 11.76
C VAL A 289 -8.77 -42.39 12.43
N ALA A 290 -7.84 -42.98 11.68
CA ALA A 290 -6.52 -43.34 12.19
C ALA A 290 -5.70 -42.10 12.56
N ALA A 291 -5.69 -41.07 11.70
CA ALA A 291 -4.97 -39.83 11.95
C ALA A 291 -5.49 -39.06 13.18
N ALA A 292 -6.81 -39.09 13.44
CA ALA A 292 -7.40 -38.45 14.61
C ALA A 292 -7.14 -39.20 15.93
N LYS A 293 -6.80 -40.50 15.88
CA LYS A 293 -6.45 -41.30 17.07
C LYS A 293 -5.02 -41.05 17.58
N ASP A 294 -4.16 -40.52 16.72
CA ASP A 294 -2.75 -40.26 17.01
C ASP A 294 -2.47 -38.81 17.45
N MET A 295 -3.52 -37.97 17.59
CA MET A 295 -3.48 -36.61 18.14
C MET A 295 -3.99 -36.57 19.59
#